data_AF-A0A2E5PWH7-F1
#
_entry.id   AF-A0A2E5PWH7-F1
#
_cell.length_a   1.000
_cell.length_b   1.000
_cell.length_c   1.000
_cell.angle_alpha   90.00
_cell.angle_beta   90.00
_cell.angle_gamma   90.00
#
_symmetry.space_group_name_H-M   'P 1'
#
loop_
_entity.id
_entity.type
_entity.pdbx_description
1 polymer ?
#
loop_
_entity_poly.entity_id
_entity_poly.type
_entity_poly.pdbx_seq_one_letter_code
_entity_poly.pdbx_strand_id
1 'polypeptide(L)'
;MSDYFRNSSTTYYSLIASLPLLLGYEILVTLTQSPFWGVRNAADVWIRTFMMAFDIRPQYIFFVMILGVIGIIPIIKIKGSAPPLNWSIFLFMFLEALAYSMVLGIVLHFMVRVVLLAAGGFSGTALQNIALSLGAGLFEEFFFRVLLLNILFWGLRFILRTTILTGIVAILSASLLFSLSHYIGNMADTFQWYSFLFRWMAGLLFTLLYFFRGFAITAYTHALYDIQVLL
;
A
#
# COMPACT_ATOMS: atom_id res chain seq x y z
N MET A 1 1.13 26.47 -5.48
CA MET A 1 1.05 25.29 -4.58
C MET A 1 1.92 25.57 -3.37
N SER A 2 1.44 25.31 -2.15
CA SER A 2 2.27 25.50 -0.95
C SER A 2 3.47 24.54 -0.97
N ASP A 3 4.56 24.92 -0.31
CA ASP A 3 5.77 24.08 -0.23
C ASP A 3 5.48 22.69 0.35
N TYR A 4 4.46 22.58 1.22
CA TYR A 4 3.97 21.32 1.73
C TYR A 4 3.51 20.36 0.62
N PHE A 5 2.58 20.78 -0.25
CA PHE A 5 2.02 19.91 -1.29
C PHE A 5 3.07 19.44 -2.29
N ARG A 6 4.06 20.30 -2.58
CA ARG A 6 5.17 19.97 -3.48
C ARG A 6 6.12 18.95 -2.84
N ASN A 7 6.48 19.13 -1.58
CA ASN A 7 7.46 18.27 -0.91
C ASN A 7 6.88 16.91 -0.53
N SER A 8 5.66 16.89 0.01
CA SER A 8 4.98 15.67 0.47
C SER A 8 4.68 14.66 -0.66
N SER A 9 4.55 15.11 -1.91
CA SER A 9 4.32 14.25 -3.06
C SER A 9 5.61 13.71 -3.71
N THR A 10 6.78 14.14 -3.24
CA THR A 10 8.06 13.66 -3.80
C THR A 10 8.36 12.21 -3.42
N THR A 11 9.06 11.51 -4.31
CA THR A 11 9.61 10.18 -4.03
C THR A 11 10.55 10.20 -2.82
N TYR A 12 11.28 11.30 -2.62
CA TYR A 12 12.22 11.45 -1.52
C TYR A 12 11.52 11.41 -0.15
N TYR A 13 10.48 12.23 0.04
CA TYR A 13 9.66 12.18 1.25
C TYR A 13 8.94 10.83 1.37
N SER A 14 8.46 10.28 0.26
CA SER A 14 7.76 8.99 0.27
C SER A 14 8.63 7.83 0.75
N LEU A 15 9.89 7.75 0.32
CA LEU A 15 10.82 6.72 0.78
C LEU A 15 11.11 6.83 2.27
N ILE A 16 11.37 8.04 2.76
CA ILE A 16 11.67 8.22 4.19
C ILE A 16 10.43 7.93 5.04
N ALA A 17 9.26 8.40 4.60
CA ALA A 17 7.99 8.14 5.27
C ALA A 17 7.58 6.65 5.22
N SER A 18 8.08 5.85 4.29
CA SER A 18 7.84 4.41 4.27
C SER A 18 8.65 3.64 5.33
N LEU A 19 9.76 4.20 5.84
CA LEU A 19 10.61 3.50 6.81
C LEU A 19 9.88 3.21 8.14
N PRO A 20 9.15 4.16 8.76
CA PRO A 20 8.35 3.85 9.94
C PRO A 20 7.29 2.77 9.71
N LEU A 21 6.64 2.76 8.54
CA LEU A 21 5.67 1.71 8.19
C LEU A 21 6.36 0.34 8.08
N LEU A 22 7.51 0.27 7.41
CA LEU A 22 8.27 -0.96 7.23
C LEU A 22 8.78 -1.52 8.56
N LEU A 23 9.37 -0.64 9.39
CA LEU A 23 9.87 -1.01 10.71
C LEU A 23 8.72 -1.45 11.63
N GLY A 24 7.64 -0.66 11.69
CA GLY A 24 6.47 -0.98 12.50
C GLY A 24 5.85 -2.30 12.08
N TYR A 25 5.65 -2.52 10.78
CA TYR A 25 5.17 -3.80 10.25
C TYR A 25 6.04 -4.98 10.69
N GLU A 26 7.35 -4.93 10.43
CA GLU A 26 8.20 -6.09 10.69
C GLU A 26 8.32 -6.38 12.19
N ILE A 27 8.43 -5.35 13.03
CA ILE A 27 8.45 -5.49 14.48
C ILE A 27 7.15 -6.15 14.95
N LEU A 28 5.99 -5.60 14.56
CA LEU A 28 4.70 -6.10 15.03
C LEU A 28 4.39 -7.49 14.52
N VAL A 29 4.69 -7.79 13.25
CA VAL A 29 4.57 -9.15 12.73
C VAL A 29 5.43 -10.08 13.56
N THR A 30 6.72 -9.76 13.77
CA THR A 30 7.63 -10.61 14.56
C THR A 30 7.13 -10.87 15.98
N LEU A 31 6.58 -9.84 16.64
CA LEU A 31 6.03 -9.94 17.99
C LEU A 31 4.72 -10.75 18.07
N THR A 32 3.99 -10.86 16.96
CA THR A 32 2.68 -11.53 16.90
C THR A 32 2.73 -12.92 16.26
N GLN A 33 3.90 -13.36 15.76
CA GLN A 33 4.05 -14.71 15.22
C GLN A 33 4.08 -15.75 16.34
N SER A 34 3.51 -16.92 16.05
CA SER A 34 3.65 -18.13 16.86
C SER A 34 4.79 -19.00 16.31
N PRO A 35 5.44 -19.85 17.12
CA PRO A 35 6.39 -20.85 16.64
C PRO A 35 5.81 -21.79 15.56
N PHE A 36 4.48 -21.93 15.52
CA PHE A 36 3.79 -22.85 14.61
C PHE A 36 3.19 -22.18 13.37
N TRP A 37 2.83 -20.90 13.46
CA TRP A 37 2.23 -20.16 12.35
C TRP A 37 2.58 -18.67 12.41
N GLY A 38 2.82 -18.08 11.24
CA GLY A 38 3.04 -16.65 11.08
C GLY A 38 2.13 -16.11 9.99
N VAL A 39 1.36 -15.06 10.32
CA VAL A 39 0.52 -14.36 9.35
C VAL A 39 1.26 -13.10 8.90
N ARG A 40 1.30 -12.88 7.60
CA ARG A 40 1.92 -11.73 6.94
C ARG A 40 0.98 -11.21 5.87
N ASN A 41 1.14 -9.95 5.51
CA ASN A 41 0.43 -9.38 4.36
C ASN A 41 0.82 -10.14 3.08
N ALA A 42 -0.13 -10.37 2.17
CA ALA A 42 0.11 -11.15 0.95
C ALA A 42 1.16 -10.52 0.03
N ALA A 43 1.14 -9.19 -0.12
CA ALA A 43 2.11 -8.48 -0.96
C ALA A 43 3.54 -8.55 -0.38
N ASP A 44 3.69 -8.54 0.96
CA ASP A 44 4.96 -8.87 1.63
C ASP A 44 5.43 -10.29 1.27
N VAL A 45 4.53 -11.28 1.36
CA VAL A 45 4.84 -12.67 1.01
C VAL A 45 5.27 -12.80 -0.45
N TRP A 46 4.64 -12.10 -1.40
CA TRP A 46 5.05 -12.13 -2.81
C TRP A 46 6.46 -11.57 -3.01
N ILE A 47 6.78 -10.44 -2.39
CA ILE A 47 8.12 -9.84 -2.46
C ILE A 47 9.15 -10.79 -1.85
N ARG A 48 8.84 -11.38 -0.69
CA ARG A 48 9.72 -12.37 -0.05
C ARG A 48 9.93 -13.60 -0.93
N THR A 49 8.87 -14.12 -1.54
CA THR A 49 8.93 -15.27 -2.44
C THR A 49 9.77 -14.98 -3.67
N PHE A 50 9.62 -13.79 -4.26
CA PHE A 50 10.46 -13.34 -5.35
C PHE A 50 11.93 -13.27 -4.94
N MET A 51 12.25 -12.73 -3.76
CA MET A 51 13.63 -12.64 -3.26
C MET A 51 14.23 -14.01 -2.94
N MET A 52 13.43 -14.95 -2.43
CA MET A 52 13.86 -16.33 -2.20
C MET A 52 14.20 -17.05 -3.50
N ALA A 53 13.61 -16.67 -4.64
CA ALA A 53 14.01 -17.20 -5.95
C ALA A 53 15.45 -16.82 -6.36
N PHE A 54 16.08 -15.87 -5.67
CA PHE A 54 17.49 -15.50 -5.81
C PHE A 54 18.34 -15.98 -4.62
N ASP A 55 17.91 -17.05 -3.94
CA ASP A 55 18.60 -17.66 -2.78
C ASP A 55 18.80 -16.73 -1.57
N ILE A 56 18.03 -15.64 -1.48
CA ILE A 56 18.03 -14.77 -0.29
C ILE A 56 17.27 -15.48 0.84
N ARG A 57 18.00 -15.89 1.88
CA ARG A 57 17.37 -16.58 3.03
C ARG A 57 16.37 -15.66 3.75
N PRO A 58 15.22 -16.19 4.24
CA PRO A 58 14.12 -15.39 4.82
C PRO A 58 14.54 -14.38 5.89
N GLN A 59 15.50 -14.74 6.75
CA GLN A 59 16.01 -13.88 7.82
C GLN A 59 16.73 -12.63 7.33
N TYR A 60 17.19 -12.60 6.07
CA TYR A 60 17.89 -11.44 5.50
C TYR A 60 16.99 -10.52 4.69
N ILE A 61 15.78 -10.96 4.31
CA ILE A 61 14.92 -10.22 3.40
C ILE A 61 14.59 -8.82 3.95
N PHE A 62 14.27 -8.73 5.24
CA PHE A 62 14.03 -7.45 5.90
C PHE A 62 15.22 -6.48 5.81
N PHE A 63 16.44 -6.97 6.06
CA PHE A 63 17.65 -6.16 5.91
C PHE A 63 17.85 -5.71 4.47
N VAL A 64 17.63 -6.59 3.49
CA VAL A 64 17.72 -6.25 2.08
C VAL A 64 16.71 -5.17 1.71
N MET A 65 15.48 -5.23 2.22
CA MET A 65 14.47 -4.19 1.97
C MET A 65 14.87 -2.84 2.57
N ILE A 66 15.31 -2.80 3.84
CA ILE A 66 15.77 -1.57 4.48
C ILE A 66 16.97 -0.99 3.72
N LEU A 67 17.95 -1.82 3.40
CA LEU A 67 19.12 -1.40 2.64
C LEU A 67 18.74 -0.94 1.23
N GLY A 68 17.70 -1.52 0.62
CA GLY A 68 17.13 -1.06 -0.64
C GLY A 68 16.56 0.35 -0.53
N VAL A 69 15.72 0.62 0.47
CA VAL A 69 15.15 1.96 0.71
C VAL A 69 16.25 2.98 0.99
N ILE A 70 17.20 2.65 1.88
CA ILE A 70 18.32 3.52 2.23
C ILE A 70 19.26 3.74 1.04
N GLY A 71 19.52 2.70 0.24
CA GLY A 71 20.39 2.75 -0.93
C GLY A 71 19.86 3.62 -2.06
N ILE A 72 18.55 3.83 -2.15
CA ILE A 72 17.93 4.72 -3.13
C ILE A 72 18.08 6.20 -2.75
N ILE A 73 18.17 6.53 -1.46
CA ILE A 73 18.31 7.91 -0.96
C ILE A 73 19.47 8.69 -1.63
N PRO A 74 20.72 8.19 -1.66
CA PRO A 74 21.82 8.92 -2.31
C PRO A 74 21.59 9.12 -3.81
N ILE A 75 20.97 8.16 -4.49
CA ILE A 75 20.66 8.27 -5.93
C ILE A 75 19.72 9.45 -6.19
N ILE A 76 18.69 9.62 -5.36
CA ILE A 76 17.74 10.73 -5.49
C ILE A 76 18.42 12.07 -5.19
N LYS A 77 19.31 12.11 -4.18
CA LYS A 77 20.08 13.31 -3.85
C LYS A 77 21.00 13.73 -5.00
N ILE A 78 21.70 12.79 -5.62
CA ILE A 78 22.59 13.06 -6.77
C ILE A 78 21.80 13.63 -7.95
N LYS A 79 20.58 13.13 -8.19
CA LYS A 79 19.68 13.64 -9.25
C LYS A 79 19.07 15.02 -8.94
N GLY A 80 19.45 15.68 -7.84
CA GLY A 80 18.93 16.98 -7.44
C GLY A 80 17.44 16.99 -7.09
N SER A 81 16.83 15.81 -6.92
CA SER A 81 15.39 15.64 -6.72
C SER A 81 15.01 15.52 -5.22
N ALA A 82 15.95 15.81 -4.32
CA ALA A 82 15.79 15.70 -2.88
C ALA A 82 15.60 17.09 -2.23
N PRO A 83 14.37 17.52 -1.93
CA PRO A 83 14.14 18.73 -1.14
C PRO A 83 14.71 18.61 0.29
N PRO A 84 15.00 19.74 0.97
CA PRO A 84 15.40 19.71 2.37
C PRO A 84 14.31 19.05 3.24
N LEU A 85 14.75 18.25 4.21
CA LEU A 85 13.85 17.54 5.11
C LEU A 85 13.33 18.49 6.19
N ASN A 86 12.02 18.44 6.42
CA ASN A 86 11.35 19.16 7.48
C ASN A 86 10.41 18.20 8.21
N TRP A 87 10.61 18.04 9.51
CA TRP A 87 9.84 17.11 10.33
C TRP A 87 8.34 17.44 10.37
N SER A 88 8.00 18.73 10.34
CA SER A 88 6.60 19.17 10.32
C SER A 88 5.86 18.66 9.09
N ILE A 89 6.54 18.48 7.95
CA ILE A 89 5.91 17.94 6.73
C ILE A 89 5.49 16.49 6.96
N PHE A 90 6.29 15.66 7.64
CA PHE A 90 5.89 14.28 7.96
C PHE A 90 4.69 14.25 8.90
N LEU A 91 4.64 15.15 9.89
CA LEU A 91 3.48 15.26 10.77
C LEU A 91 2.22 15.65 9.97
N PHE A 92 2.30 16.66 9.10
CA PHE A 92 1.16 17.05 8.27
C PHE A 92 0.77 15.96 7.26
N MET A 93 1.72 15.19 6.71
CA MET A 93 1.43 14.03 5.87
C MET A 93 0.62 12.98 6.63
N PHE A 94 0.99 12.70 7.88
CA PHE A 94 0.23 11.79 8.73
C PHE A 94 -1.19 12.31 9.02
N LEU A 95 -1.32 13.59 9.39
CA LEU A 95 -2.62 14.21 9.65
C LEU A 95 -3.51 14.25 8.40
N GLU A 96 -2.94 14.55 7.24
CA GLU A 96 -3.62 14.50 5.94
C GLU A 96 -4.06 13.06 5.63
N ALA A 97 -3.18 12.08 5.83
CA ALA A 97 -3.51 10.69 5.59
C ALA A 97 -4.63 10.18 6.50
N LEU A 98 -4.65 10.62 7.77
CA LEU A 98 -5.70 10.35 8.74
C LEU A 98 -7.04 10.97 8.31
N ALA A 99 -7.03 12.22 7.84
CA ALA A 99 -8.24 12.87 7.32
C ALA A 99 -8.77 12.12 6.08
N TYR A 100 -7.89 11.74 5.15
CA TYR A 100 -8.27 10.94 3.99
C TYR A 100 -8.83 9.58 4.39
N SER A 101 -8.31 8.92 5.43
CA SER A 101 -8.79 7.59 5.83
C SER A 101 -10.23 7.65 6.35
N MET A 102 -10.56 8.69 7.12
CA MET A 102 -11.92 8.96 7.60
C MET A 102 -12.87 9.23 6.43
N VAL A 103 -12.46 10.08 5.47
CA VAL A 103 -13.27 10.39 4.29
C VAL A 103 -13.48 9.16 3.42
N LEU A 104 -12.44 8.36 3.18
CA LEU A 104 -12.53 7.11 2.44
C LEU A 104 -13.48 6.12 3.10
N GLY A 105 -13.43 5.98 4.44
CA GLY A 105 -14.36 5.12 5.16
C GLY A 105 -15.81 5.54 4.99
N ILE A 106 -16.09 6.85 5.06
CA ILE A 106 -17.42 7.38 4.78
C ILE A 106 -17.85 7.10 3.34
N VAL A 107 -17.00 7.42 2.36
CA VAL A 107 -17.30 7.24 0.93
C VAL A 107 -17.55 5.77 0.60
N LEU A 108 -16.67 4.87 1.04
CA LEU A 108 -16.79 3.44 0.79
C LEU A 108 -18.04 2.86 1.48
N HIS A 109 -18.35 3.28 2.71
CA HIS A 109 -19.56 2.85 3.40
C HIS A 109 -20.84 3.30 2.65
N PHE A 110 -20.86 4.53 2.13
CA PHE A 110 -22.00 5.03 1.33
C PHE A 110 -22.11 4.37 -0.05
N MET A 111 -20.99 4.10 -0.71
CA MET A 111 -20.96 3.50 -2.04
C MET A 111 -21.60 2.12 -2.08
N VAL A 112 -21.50 1.36 -0.97
CA VAL A 112 -22.03 0.00 -0.96
C VAL A 112 -23.35 -0.15 -0.24
N ARG A 113 -23.81 0.86 0.55
CA ARG A 113 -25.16 1.10 1.18
C ARG A 113 -26.00 -0.09 1.67
N VAL A 114 -25.39 -1.27 1.69
CA VAL A 114 -25.87 -2.58 2.08
C VAL A 114 -24.65 -3.20 2.74
N VAL A 115 -24.86 -3.88 3.85
CA VAL A 115 -23.87 -4.68 4.59
C VAL A 115 -23.02 -3.91 5.61
N LEU A 116 -23.60 -3.89 6.80
CA LEU A 116 -22.94 -3.70 8.09
C LEU A 116 -22.24 -5.00 8.58
N LEU A 117 -22.03 -6.03 7.75
CA LEU A 117 -21.81 -7.40 8.25
C LEU A 117 -20.84 -8.30 7.45
N ALA A 118 -19.93 -7.75 6.62
CA ALA A 118 -18.99 -8.59 5.85
C ALA A 118 -17.52 -8.15 5.94
N ALA A 119 -17.17 -7.24 6.85
CA ALA A 119 -15.79 -7.14 7.30
C ALA A 119 -15.55 -8.31 8.26
N GLY A 120 -15.21 -9.47 7.70
CA GLY A 120 -14.64 -10.56 8.48
C GLY A 120 -13.32 -10.07 9.04
N GLY A 121 -13.33 -9.55 10.27
CA GLY A 121 -12.11 -9.29 11.01
C GLY A 121 -11.31 -10.58 11.06
N PHE A 122 -10.00 -10.50 10.83
CA PHE A 122 -9.14 -11.61 11.21
C PHE A 122 -9.37 -11.90 12.69
N SER A 123 -9.51 -13.16 13.06
CA SER A 123 -9.60 -13.60 14.47
C SER A 123 -8.25 -13.46 15.21
N GLY A 124 -7.47 -12.46 14.84
CA GLY A 124 -6.16 -12.12 15.38
C GLY A 124 -6.27 -11.19 16.58
N THR A 125 -5.14 -10.97 17.25
CA THR A 125 -5.06 -9.95 18.31
C THR A 125 -5.11 -8.55 17.71
N ALA A 126 -5.51 -7.54 18.50
CA ALA A 126 -5.46 -6.14 18.07
C ALA A 126 -4.07 -5.75 17.52
N LEU A 127 -2.99 -6.26 18.13
CA LEU A 127 -1.62 -6.01 17.68
C LEU A 127 -1.34 -6.62 16.30
N GLN A 128 -1.88 -7.81 16.02
CA GLN A 128 -1.76 -8.47 14.73
C GLN A 128 -2.55 -7.74 13.65
N ASN A 129 -3.75 -7.24 13.98
CA ASN A 129 -4.54 -6.43 13.06
C ASN A 129 -3.78 -5.15 12.69
N ILE A 130 -3.20 -4.44 13.67
CA ILE A 130 -2.34 -3.28 13.40
C ILE A 130 -1.17 -3.67 12.51
N ALA A 131 -0.50 -4.79 12.79
CA ALA A 131 0.60 -5.27 11.95
C ALA A 131 0.14 -5.45 10.50
N LEU A 132 -0.94 -6.19 10.26
CA LEU A 132 -1.45 -6.45 8.93
C LEU A 132 -1.92 -5.17 8.21
N SER A 133 -2.49 -4.20 8.92
CA SER A 133 -2.86 -2.90 8.37
C SER A 133 -1.65 -2.08 7.92
N LEU A 134 -0.57 -2.03 8.72
CA LEU A 134 0.68 -1.39 8.30
C LEU A 134 1.26 -2.07 7.05
N GLY A 135 1.15 -3.41 7.01
CA GLY A 135 1.58 -4.22 5.88
C GLY A 135 0.77 -3.94 4.62
N ALA A 136 -0.56 -3.91 4.73
CA ALA A 136 -1.46 -3.59 3.62
C ALA A 136 -1.15 -2.21 3.05
N GLY A 137 -1.09 -1.19 3.91
CA GLY A 137 -0.78 0.17 3.50
C GLY A 137 0.59 0.30 2.83
N LEU A 138 1.63 -0.36 3.32
CA LEU A 138 2.96 -0.28 2.72
C LEU A 138 3.08 -1.12 1.44
N PHE A 139 2.85 -2.43 1.56
CA PHE A 139 3.20 -3.40 0.53
C PHE A 139 2.18 -3.48 -0.59
N GLU A 140 0.89 -3.42 -0.28
CA GLU A 140 -0.14 -3.47 -1.32
C GLU A 140 -0.11 -2.18 -2.14
N GLU A 141 0.02 -1.01 -1.50
CA GLU A 141 0.17 0.24 -2.25
C GLU A 141 1.43 0.24 -3.11
N PHE A 142 2.54 -0.27 -2.59
CA PHE A 142 3.77 -0.37 -3.38
C PHE A 142 3.58 -1.32 -4.57
N PHE A 143 3.07 -2.52 -4.33
CA PHE A 143 2.89 -3.53 -5.36
C PHE A 143 1.90 -3.08 -6.43
N PHE A 144 0.71 -2.63 -6.04
CA PHE A 144 -0.35 -2.33 -7.00
C PHE A 144 -0.17 -0.98 -7.68
N ARG A 145 0.25 0.07 -6.96
CA ARG A 145 0.24 1.46 -7.48
C ARG A 145 1.61 1.88 -7.99
N VAL A 146 2.68 1.39 -7.37
CA VAL A 146 4.05 1.71 -7.84
C VAL A 146 4.49 0.69 -8.89
N LEU A 147 4.41 -0.61 -8.63
CA LEU A 147 4.93 -1.62 -9.56
C LEU A 147 3.92 -1.96 -10.66
N LEU A 148 2.80 -2.59 -10.31
CA LEU A 148 1.85 -3.16 -11.27
C LEU A 148 1.25 -2.10 -12.19
N LEU A 149 0.78 -0.97 -11.65
CA LEU A 149 0.21 0.11 -12.44
C LEU A 149 1.21 0.63 -13.50
N ASN A 150 2.48 0.80 -13.12
CA ASN A 150 3.52 1.20 -14.07
C ASN A 150 3.78 0.08 -15.10
N ILE A 151 3.93 -1.17 -14.68
CA ILE A 151 4.14 -2.30 -15.61
C ILE A 151 3.00 -2.39 -16.63
N LEU A 152 1.75 -2.29 -16.18
CA LEU A 152 0.57 -2.27 -17.04
C LEU A 152 0.60 -1.09 -17.99
N PHE A 153 0.86 0.12 -17.51
CA PHE A 153 0.93 1.30 -18.37
C PHE A 153 2.02 1.17 -19.44
N TRP A 154 3.23 0.76 -19.05
CA TRP A 154 4.38 0.62 -19.96
C TRP A 154 4.21 -0.55 -20.94
N GLY A 155 3.50 -1.61 -20.57
CA GLY A 155 3.15 -2.71 -21.48
C GLY A 155 2.00 -2.35 -22.43
N LEU A 156 0.93 -1.75 -21.91
CA LEU A 156 -0.26 -1.41 -22.68
C LEU A 156 -0.02 -0.27 -23.69
N ARG A 157 0.94 0.63 -23.44
CA ARG A 157 1.28 1.70 -24.39
C ARG A 157 1.74 1.19 -25.75
N PHE A 158 2.20 -0.06 -25.84
CA PHE A 158 2.60 -0.67 -27.12
C PHE A 158 1.39 -1.10 -27.96
N ILE A 159 0.21 -1.22 -27.34
CA ILE A 159 -1.03 -1.73 -27.95
C ILE A 159 -2.04 -0.59 -28.12
N LEU A 160 -2.16 0.28 -27.12
CA LEU A 160 -3.15 1.34 -27.07
C LEU A 160 -2.61 2.64 -27.65
N ARG A 161 -3.46 3.33 -28.42
CA ARG A 161 -3.04 4.47 -29.27
C ARG A 161 -2.87 5.80 -28.52
N THR A 162 -3.52 5.97 -27.37
CA THR A 162 -3.50 7.24 -26.64
C THR A 162 -3.10 7.03 -25.18
N THR A 163 -2.30 7.96 -24.65
CA THR A 163 -1.85 7.96 -23.26
C THR A 163 -3.01 7.93 -22.27
N ILE A 164 -4.10 8.65 -22.58
CA ILE A 164 -5.30 8.70 -21.74
C ILE A 164 -5.96 7.32 -21.68
N LEU A 165 -6.16 6.66 -22.83
CA LEU A 165 -6.76 5.33 -22.87
C LEU A 165 -5.86 4.31 -22.15
N THR A 166 -4.55 4.37 -22.37
CA THR A 166 -3.58 3.53 -21.66
C THR A 166 -3.66 3.71 -20.15
N GLY A 167 -3.73 4.96 -19.68
CA GLY A 167 -3.87 5.28 -18.26
C GLY A 167 -5.16 4.71 -17.68
N ILE A 168 -6.31 4.94 -18.34
CA ILE A 168 -7.61 4.43 -17.90
C ILE A 168 -7.60 2.91 -17.81
N VAL A 169 -7.14 2.22 -18.86
CA VAL A 169 -7.10 0.75 -18.87
C VAL A 169 -6.15 0.22 -17.79
N ALA A 170 -4.96 0.82 -17.64
CA ALA A 170 -4.00 0.41 -16.60
C ALA A 170 -4.57 0.59 -15.18
N ILE A 171 -5.27 1.70 -14.91
CA ILE A 171 -5.94 1.95 -13.63
C ILE A 171 -7.04 0.93 -13.36
N LEU A 172 -7.93 0.71 -14.33
CA LEU A 172 -9.03 -0.26 -14.19
C LEU A 172 -8.50 -1.68 -13.98
N SER A 173 -7.47 -2.08 -14.73
CA SER A 173 -6.83 -3.39 -14.62
C SER A 173 -6.06 -3.56 -13.30
N ALA A 174 -5.30 -2.55 -12.85
CA ALA A 174 -4.58 -2.62 -11.57
C ALA A 174 -5.56 -2.78 -10.40
N SER A 175 -6.64 -1.99 -10.37
CA SER A 175 -7.68 -2.10 -9.36
C SER A 175 -8.44 -3.43 -9.43
N LEU A 176 -8.66 -3.96 -10.64
CA LEU A 176 -9.28 -5.27 -10.84
C LEU A 176 -8.41 -6.39 -10.24
N LEU A 177 -7.11 -6.36 -10.55
CA LEU A 177 -6.15 -7.34 -10.04
C LEU A 177 -5.96 -7.21 -8.52
N PHE A 178 -6.01 -5.99 -7.97
CA PHE A 178 -6.06 -5.76 -6.53
C PHE A 178 -7.23 -6.49 -5.88
N SER A 179 -8.45 -6.29 -6.39
CA SER A 179 -9.64 -6.97 -5.86
C SER A 179 -9.56 -8.49 -6.00
N LEU A 180 -9.18 -9.00 -7.18
CA LEU A 180 -9.01 -10.43 -7.42
C LEU A 180 -7.99 -11.08 -6.47
N SER A 181 -6.92 -10.36 -6.11
CA SER A 181 -5.86 -10.90 -5.27
C SER A 181 -6.33 -11.31 -3.87
N HIS A 182 -7.40 -10.71 -3.35
CA HIS A 182 -7.97 -11.08 -2.06
C HIS A 182 -8.73 -12.41 -2.06
N TYR A 183 -8.99 -12.98 -3.24
CA TYR A 183 -9.69 -14.28 -3.41
C TYR A 183 -8.74 -15.42 -3.79
N ILE A 184 -7.42 -15.21 -3.66
CA ILE A 184 -6.40 -16.19 -4.02
C ILE A 184 -5.46 -16.43 -2.83
N GLY A 185 -5.16 -17.69 -2.54
CA GLY A 185 -4.22 -18.10 -1.49
C GLY A 185 -4.88 -18.75 -0.28
N ASN A 186 -4.06 -19.20 0.67
CA ASN A 186 -4.51 -20.04 1.80
C ASN A 186 -5.39 -19.30 2.82
N MET A 187 -5.34 -17.97 2.84
CA MET A 187 -6.14 -17.11 3.73
C MET A 187 -7.01 -16.14 2.91
N ALA A 188 -7.41 -16.54 1.71
CA ALA A 188 -8.26 -15.77 0.83
C ALA A 188 -9.68 -15.60 1.40
N ASP A 189 -10.30 -14.48 1.08
CA ASP A 189 -11.72 -14.26 1.36
C ASP A 189 -12.56 -15.26 0.57
N THR A 190 -13.74 -15.62 1.10
CA THR A 190 -14.75 -16.29 0.28
C THR A 190 -15.28 -15.31 -0.75
N PHE A 191 -15.29 -15.69 -2.02
CA PHE A 191 -15.75 -14.81 -3.09
C PHE A 191 -17.20 -14.38 -2.87
N GLN A 192 -17.42 -13.06 -2.82
CA GLN A 192 -18.71 -12.42 -2.73
C GLN A 192 -18.68 -11.17 -3.61
N TRP A 193 -19.68 -10.99 -4.47
CA TRP A 193 -19.76 -9.84 -5.39
C TRP A 193 -19.63 -8.50 -4.68
N TYR A 194 -20.24 -8.38 -3.50
CA TYR A 194 -20.18 -7.20 -2.66
C TYR A 194 -18.73 -6.86 -2.26
N SER A 195 -18.02 -7.81 -1.65
CA SER A 195 -16.64 -7.62 -1.19
C SER A 195 -15.72 -7.33 -2.38
N PHE A 196 -15.97 -7.98 -3.51
CA PHE A 196 -15.19 -7.80 -4.73
C PHE A 196 -15.36 -6.39 -5.30
N LEU A 197 -16.60 -5.92 -5.43
CA LEU A 197 -16.89 -4.57 -5.93
C LEU A 197 -16.39 -3.50 -4.96
N PHE A 198 -16.55 -3.71 -3.65
CA PHE A 198 -16.00 -2.84 -2.61
C PHE A 198 -14.48 -2.70 -2.76
N ARG A 199 -13.75 -3.81 -2.83
CA ARG A 199 -12.28 -3.84 -2.99
C ARG A 199 -11.85 -3.22 -4.32
N TRP A 200 -12.61 -3.44 -5.39
CA TRP A 200 -12.34 -2.83 -6.69
C TRP A 200 -12.48 -1.30 -6.65
N MET A 201 -13.55 -0.80 -6.04
CA MET A 201 -13.76 0.65 -5.85
C MET A 201 -12.72 1.27 -4.92
N ALA A 202 -12.37 0.62 -3.81
CA ALA A 202 -11.26 1.04 -2.95
C ALA A 202 -9.94 1.09 -3.75
N GLY A 203 -9.70 0.07 -4.59
CA GLY A 203 -8.62 0.01 -5.56
C GLY A 203 -8.49 1.29 -6.40
N LEU A 204 -9.61 1.74 -6.97
CA LEU A 204 -9.69 2.95 -7.78
C LEU A 204 -9.46 4.22 -6.95
N LEU A 205 -10.08 4.34 -5.78
CA LEU A 205 -9.94 5.51 -4.92
C LEU A 205 -8.51 5.69 -4.40
N PHE A 206 -7.85 4.61 -3.97
CA PHE A 206 -6.43 4.67 -3.58
C PHE A 206 -5.52 4.99 -4.76
N THR A 207 -5.87 4.52 -5.97
CA THR A 207 -5.13 4.90 -7.18
C THR A 207 -5.26 6.39 -7.48
N LEU A 208 -6.46 6.97 -7.34
CA LEU A 208 -6.66 8.42 -7.45
C LEU A 208 -5.86 9.18 -6.39
N LEU A 209 -5.92 8.76 -5.13
CA LEU A 209 -5.15 9.37 -4.04
C LEU A 209 -3.65 9.32 -4.33
N TYR A 210 -3.15 8.18 -4.83
CA TYR A 210 -1.76 8.01 -5.25
C TYR A 210 -1.37 9.02 -6.34
N PHE A 211 -2.20 9.21 -7.37
CA PHE A 211 -1.91 10.18 -8.43
C PHE A 211 -1.83 11.61 -7.91
N PHE A 212 -2.70 12.01 -6.98
CA PHE A 212 -2.75 13.39 -6.52
C PHE A 212 -1.76 13.70 -5.39
N ARG A 213 -1.45 12.72 -4.53
CA ARG A 213 -0.71 12.94 -3.28
C ARG A 213 0.58 12.15 -3.16
N GLY A 214 0.75 11.10 -3.96
CA GLY A 214 1.95 10.26 -3.95
C GLY A 214 1.89 9.12 -2.95
N PHE A 215 2.94 8.29 -2.97
CA PHE A 215 2.95 6.98 -2.32
C PHE A 215 2.72 7.02 -0.81
N ALA A 216 3.48 7.83 -0.07
CA ALA A 216 3.44 7.76 1.39
C ALA A 216 2.07 8.15 1.96
N ILE A 217 1.44 9.21 1.46
CA ILE A 217 0.10 9.61 1.95
C ILE A 217 -0.89 8.49 1.67
N THR A 218 -0.89 7.90 0.46
CA THR A 218 -1.75 6.75 0.14
C THR A 218 -1.52 5.56 1.07
N ALA A 219 -0.25 5.21 1.31
CA ALA A 219 0.12 4.10 2.18
C ALA A 219 -0.34 4.29 3.63
N TYR A 220 -0.13 5.48 4.19
CA TYR A 220 -0.63 5.82 5.52
C TYR A 220 -2.15 5.87 5.57
N THR A 221 -2.81 6.40 4.54
CA THR A 221 -4.28 6.45 4.47
C THR A 221 -4.86 5.03 4.47
N HIS A 222 -4.30 4.12 3.69
CA HIS A 222 -4.74 2.73 3.66
C HIS A 222 -4.49 2.03 5.01
N ALA A 223 -3.29 2.15 5.57
CA ALA A 223 -3.00 1.57 6.88
C ALA A 223 -3.93 2.11 7.99
N LEU A 224 -4.17 3.42 8.04
CA LEU A 224 -5.05 4.04 9.02
C LEU A 224 -6.52 3.67 8.80
N TYR A 225 -6.94 3.51 7.54
CA TYR A 225 -8.28 3.03 7.20
C TYR A 225 -8.49 1.61 7.73
N ASP A 226 -7.56 0.70 7.47
CA ASP A 226 -7.65 -0.69 7.94
C ASP A 226 -7.63 -0.77 9.46
N ILE A 227 -6.78 0.02 10.14
CA ILE A 227 -6.77 0.10 11.61
C ILE A 227 -8.13 0.53 12.15
N GLN A 228 -8.79 1.50 11.51
CA GLN A 228 -10.11 1.99 11.94
C GLN A 228 -11.23 0.97 11.71
N VAL A 229 -11.08 0.06 10.74
CA VAL A 229 -12.08 -0.96 10.42
C VAL A 229 -11.86 -2.24 11.24
N LEU A 230 -10.62 -2.56 11.59
CA LEU A 230 -10.23 -3.82 12.24
C LEU A 230 -10.09 -3.74 13.77
N LEU A 231 -10.16 -2.53 14.36
CA LEU A 231 -10.13 -2.28 15.81
C LEU A 231 -11.46 -1.68 16.27
#